data_AF-A0A1F4XIV8-F1
#
_entry.id   AF-A0A1F4XIV8-F1
#
_cell.length_a   1.000
_cell.length_b   1.000
_cell.length_c   1.000
_cell.angle_alpha   90.00
_cell.angle_beta   90.00
_cell.angle_gamma   90.00
#
_symmetry.space_group_name_H-M   'P 1'
#
loop_
_entity.id
_entity.type
_entity.pdbx_description
1 polymer ?
#
loop_
_entity_poly.entity_id
_entity_poly.type
_entity_poly.pdbx_seq_one_letter_code
_entity_poly.pdbx_strand_id
1 'polypeptide(L)'
;MIRKRWQEHSSMRIVLGVCIVLAMYQMYTYAVKSYQDYQINQQIKDSEAEISKLESENRLMQEYLKYLSSEAYKEKEAKRIKNVKNPNEEVFVIKQEGLEKVSSQEDQAIMQWQSLSTMGRWWKFFTR
;
A
#
# COMPACT_ATOMS: atom_id res chain seq x y z
N MET A 1 63.29 51.30 -17.95
CA MET A 1 62.24 51.00 -16.93
C MET A 1 60.80 50.94 -17.47
N ILE A 2 60.48 51.40 -18.68
CA ILE A 2 59.07 51.54 -19.16
C ILE A 2 58.44 50.22 -19.66
N ARG A 3 59.23 49.26 -20.18
CA ARG A 3 58.71 47.95 -20.65
C ARG A 3 58.08 47.08 -19.54
N LYS A 4 58.51 47.26 -18.29
CA LYS A 4 58.07 46.43 -17.15
C LYS A 4 56.60 46.67 -16.78
N ARG A 5 56.12 47.92 -16.84
CA ARG A 5 54.73 48.30 -16.52
C ARG A 5 53.70 47.71 -17.48
N TRP A 6 54.05 47.53 -18.76
CA TRP A 6 53.16 46.89 -19.74
C TRP A 6 53.05 45.37 -19.56
N GLN A 7 54.11 44.72 -19.07
CA GLN A 7 54.08 43.30 -18.75
C GLN A 7 53.25 42.99 -17.49
N GLU A 8 53.30 43.84 -16.47
CA GLU A 8 52.56 43.64 -15.21
C GLU A 8 51.03 43.68 -15.40
N HIS A 9 50.52 44.60 -16.22
CA HIS A 9 49.08 44.63 -16.52
C HIS A 9 48.63 43.44 -17.38
N SER A 10 49.48 42.97 -18.29
CA SER A 10 49.16 41.85 -19.17
C SER A 10 49.21 40.52 -18.43
N SER A 11 50.18 40.32 -17.53
CA SER A 11 50.26 39.13 -16.67
C SER A 11 49.13 39.09 -15.65
N MET A 12 48.76 40.23 -15.04
CA MET A 12 47.62 40.30 -14.11
C MET A 12 46.30 39.91 -14.77
N ARG A 13 46.05 40.33 -16.02
CA ARG A 13 44.85 39.96 -16.78
C ARG A 13 44.81 38.46 -17.10
N ILE A 14 45.96 37.85 -17.43
CA ILE A 14 46.06 36.41 -17.67
C ILE A 14 45.79 35.63 -16.39
N VAL A 15 46.40 36.04 -15.26
CA VAL A 15 46.17 35.40 -13.95
C VAL A 15 44.70 35.50 -13.53
N LEU A 16 44.07 36.66 -13.71
CA LEU A 16 42.63 36.83 -13.46
C LEU A 16 41.79 35.91 -14.35
N GLY A 17 42.11 35.80 -15.64
CA GLY A 17 41.42 34.89 -16.55
C GLY A 17 41.53 33.43 -16.11
N VAL A 18 42.74 32.98 -15.73
CA VAL A 18 42.98 31.63 -15.22
C VAL A 18 42.21 31.39 -13.92
N CYS A 19 42.21 32.35 -12.98
CA CYS A 19 41.43 32.25 -11.75
C CYS A 19 39.93 32.13 -12.02
N ILE A 20 39.39 32.87 -12.98
CA ILE A 20 37.97 32.78 -13.36
C ILE A 20 37.66 31.41 -13.96
N VAL A 21 38.52 30.89 -14.84
CA VAL A 21 38.34 29.55 -15.43
C VAL A 21 38.38 28.47 -14.35
N LEU A 22 39.33 28.55 -13.41
CA LEU A 22 39.43 27.62 -12.28
C LEU A 22 38.20 27.71 -11.37
N ALA A 23 37.71 28.92 -11.08
CA ALA A 23 36.50 29.12 -10.29
C ALA A 23 35.27 28.53 -10.98
N MET A 24 35.11 28.73 -12.30
CA MET A 24 34.02 28.13 -13.08
C MET A 24 34.11 26.60 -13.08
N TYR A 25 35.31 26.04 -13.23
CA TYR A 25 35.53 24.60 -13.15
C TYR A 25 35.16 24.03 -11.78
N GLN A 26 35.57 24.72 -10.70
CA GLN A 26 35.21 24.33 -9.34
C GLN A 26 33.70 24.39 -9.11
N MET A 27 33.04 25.44 -9.60
CA MET A 27 31.59 25.60 -9.51
C MET A 27 30.86 24.46 -10.24
N TYR A 28 31.31 24.12 -11.45
CA TYR A 28 30.75 23.03 -12.25
C TYR A 28 30.88 21.68 -11.53
N THR A 29 32.06 21.34 -11.02
CA THR A 29 32.28 20.07 -10.32
C THR A 29 31.43 19.96 -9.05
N TYR A 30 31.28 21.05 -8.30
CA TYR A 30 30.44 21.08 -7.11
C TYR A 30 28.95 20.86 -7.45
N ALA A 31 28.46 21.53 -8.51
CA ALA A 31 27.08 21.38 -8.95
C ALA A 31 26.77 19.94 -9.38
N VAL A 32 27.64 19.31 -10.17
CA VAL A 32 27.47 17.91 -10.62
C VAL A 32 27.48 16.96 -9.42
N LYS A 33 28.45 17.13 -8.50
CA LYS A 33 28.56 16.27 -7.32
C LYS A 33 27.33 16.39 -6.41
N SER A 34 26.85 17.60 -6.17
CA SER A 34 25.65 17.83 -5.35
C SER A 34 24.42 17.16 -5.94
N TYR A 35 24.28 17.16 -7.27
CA TYR A 35 23.19 16.47 -7.95
C TYR A 35 23.30 14.94 -7.84
N GLN A 36 24.51 14.39 -7.97
CA GLN A 36 24.76 12.96 -7.80
C GLN A 36 24.50 12.51 -6.36
N ASP A 37 24.98 13.27 -5.36
CA ASP A 37 24.76 12.97 -3.95
C ASP A 37 23.26 12.95 -3.62
N TYR A 38 22.47 13.85 -4.21
CA TYR A 38 21.01 13.85 -4.04
C TYR A 38 20.36 12.57 -4.59
N GLN A 39 20.73 12.16 -5.82
CA GLN A 39 20.19 10.95 -6.44
C GLN A 39 20.55 9.69 -5.66
N ILE A 40 21.79 9.58 -5.18
CA ILE A 40 22.26 8.43 -4.38
C ILE A 40 21.50 8.38 -3.06
N ASN A 41 21.37 9.50 -2.36
CA ASN A 41 20.62 9.54 -1.11
C ASN A 41 19.13 9.19 -1.29
N GLN A 42 18.54 9.56 -2.42
CA GLN A 42 17.18 9.18 -2.75
C GLN A 42 17.06 7.66 -2.95
N GLN A 43 17.99 7.06 -3.71
CA GLN A 43 18.01 5.61 -3.92
C GLN A 43 18.22 4.84 -2.60
N ILE A 44 19.06 5.36 -1.70
CA ILE A 44 19.25 4.77 -0.37
C ILE A 44 17.94 4.80 0.41
N LYS A 45 17.25 5.95 0.48
CA LYS A 45 15.96 6.08 1.17
C LYS A 45 14.89 5.16 0.61
N ASP A 46 14.80 5.08 -0.72
CA ASP A 46 13.83 4.21 -1.39
C ASP A 46 14.13 2.73 -1.09
N SER A 47 15.41 2.35 -1.10
CA SER A 47 15.86 0.99 -0.74
C SER A 47 15.57 0.65 0.73
N GLU A 48 15.84 1.58 1.65
CA GLU A 48 15.52 1.42 3.08
C GLU A 48 14.01 1.27 3.33
N ALA A 49 13.20 2.06 2.61
CA ALA A 49 11.75 1.95 2.68
C ALA A 49 11.25 0.60 2.16
N GLU A 50 11.83 0.09 1.07
CA GLU A 50 11.51 -1.22 0.53
C GLU A 50 11.88 -2.35 1.51
N ILE A 51 13.06 -2.29 2.13
CA ILE A 51 13.46 -3.24 3.17
C ILE A 51 12.47 -3.23 4.33
N SER A 52 12.13 -2.05 4.84
CA SER A 52 11.19 -1.91 5.96
C SER A 52 9.81 -2.50 5.62
N LYS A 53 9.33 -2.25 4.39
CA LYS A 53 8.08 -2.83 3.89
C LYS A 53 8.16 -4.36 3.83
N LEU A 54 9.21 -4.92 3.22
CA LEU A 54 9.40 -6.37 3.11
C LEU A 54 9.50 -7.05 4.48
N GLU A 55 10.20 -6.44 5.44
CA GLU A 55 10.25 -6.96 6.81
C GLU A 55 8.87 -6.97 7.47
N SER A 56 8.06 -5.93 7.26
CA SER A 56 6.69 -5.88 7.79
C SER A 56 5.80 -6.96 7.17
N GLU A 57 5.90 -7.17 5.86
CA GLU A 57 5.16 -8.22 5.14
C GLU A 57 5.60 -9.61 5.60
N ASN A 58 6.89 -9.82 5.81
CA ASN A 58 7.42 -11.09 6.31
C ASN A 58 6.89 -11.38 7.73
N ARG A 59 6.88 -10.39 8.63
CA ARG A 59 6.30 -10.55 9.98
C ARG A 59 4.82 -10.91 9.92
N LEU A 60 4.03 -10.22 9.11
CA LEU A 60 2.60 -10.53 8.93
C LEU A 60 2.39 -11.94 8.38
N MET A 61 3.20 -12.35 7.40
CA MET A 61 3.13 -13.69 6.82
C MET A 61 3.49 -14.76 7.86
N GLN A 62 4.50 -14.51 8.70
CA GLN A 62 4.87 -15.41 9.81
C GLN A 62 3.74 -15.53 10.85
N GLU A 63 3.09 -14.42 11.20
CA GLU A 63 1.93 -14.44 12.11
C GLU A 63 0.77 -15.24 11.52
N TYR A 64 0.50 -15.08 10.22
CA TYR A 64 -0.52 -15.84 9.52
C TYR A 64 -0.21 -17.35 9.49
N LEU A 65 1.04 -17.72 9.20
CA LEU A 65 1.49 -19.11 9.26
C LEU A 65 1.36 -19.68 10.68
N LYS A 66 1.69 -18.88 11.70
CA LYS A 66 1.51 -19.26 13.10
C LYS A 66 0.03 -19.50 13.41
N TYR A 67 -0.86 -18.62 12.96
CA TYR A 67 -2.31 -18.81 13.10
C TYR A 67 -2.79 -20.10 12.43
N LEU A 68 -2.37 -20.37 11.18
CA LEU A 68 -2.72 -21.62 10.48
C LEU A 68 -2.20 -22.87 11.20
N SER A 69 -1.02 -22.78 11.83
CA SER A 69 -0.44 -23.88 12.61
C SER A 69 -1.13 -24.11 13.95
N SER A 70 -1.86 -23.11 14.46
CA SER A 70 -2.49 -23.14 15.78
C SER A 70 -3.59 -24.20 15.86
N GLU A 71 -3.80 -24.74 17.04
CA GLU A 71 -4.88 -25.71 17.28
C GLU A 71 -6.26 -25.10 17.03
N ALA A 72 -6.44 -23.81 17.30
CA ALA A 72 -7.69 -23.10 17.04
C ALA A 72 -8.10 -23.12 15.56
N TYR A 73 -7.14 -22.97 14.64
CA TYR A 73 -7.42 -23.10 13.20
C TYR A 73 -7.74 -24.55 12.82
N LYS A 74 -6.99 -25.52 13.33
CA LYS A 74 -7.25 -26.95 13.10
C LYS A 74 -8.63 -27.37 13.62
N GLU A 75 -9.05 -26.86 14.77
CA GLU A 75 -10.35 -27.12 15.36
C GLU A 75 -11.47 -26.49 14.53
N LYS A 76 -11.31 -25.22 14.13
CA LYS A 76 -12.25 -24.54 13.23
C LYS A 76 -12.43 -25.28 11.91
N GLU A 77 -11.32 -25.77 11.34
CA GLU A 77 -11.32 -26.52 10.09
C GLU A 77 -11.93 -27.93 10.26
N ALA A 78 -11.64 -28.62 11.36
CA ALA A 78 -12.23 -29.91 11.68
C ALA A 78 -13.74 -29.81 11.91
N LYS A 79 -14.21 -28.79 12.64
CA LYS A 79 -15.63 -28.47 12.82
C LYS A 79 -16.31 -28.22 11.47
N ARG A 80 -15.66 -27.49 10.54
CA ARG A 80 -16.22 -27.21 9.21
C ARG A 80 -16.29 -28.44 8.30
N ILE A 81 -15.25 -29.27 8.27
CA ILE A 81 -15.16 -30.41 7.33
C ILE A 81 -15.96 -31.61 7.84
N LYS A 82 -15.86 -31.92 9.13
CA LYS A 82 -16.41 -33.14 9.71
C LYS A 82 -17.70 -32.92 10.48
N ASN A 83 -18.17 -31.66 10.65
CA ASN A 83 -19.30 -31.32 11.52
C ASN A 83 -19.17 -31.97 12.92
N VAL A 84 -17.91 -32.15 13.37
CA VAL A 84 -17.54 -32.88 14.59
C VAL A 84 -17.43 -31.93 15.76
N LYS A 85 -17.94 -32.39 16.90
CA LYS A 85 -18.04 -31.66 18.17
C LYS A 85 -16.97 -32.14 19.15
N ASN A 86 -16.48 -31.25 20.01
CA ASN A 86 -15.65 -31.66 21.14
C ASN A 86 -16.50 -32.33 22.23
N PRO A 87 -15.96 -33.30 22.99
CA PRO A 87 -16.73 -34.05 23.98
C PRO A 87 -17.40 -33.19 25.07
N ASN A 88 -16.90 -31.98 25.34
CA ASN A 88 -17.38 -31.09 26.40
C ASN A 88 -18.25 -29.91 25.92
N GLU A 89 -18.69 -29.90 24.65
CA GLU A 89 -19.49 -28.80 24.09
C GLU A 89 -21.00 -29.13 24.21
N GLU A 90 -21.90 -28.24 24.63
CA GLU A 90 -23.36 -28.50 24.58
C GLU A 90 -23.94 -27.94 23.27
N VAL A 91 -24.61 -28.78 22.49
CA VAL A 91 -25.22 -28.38 21.21
C VAL A 91 -26.73 -28.40 21.37
N PHE A 92 -27.34 -27.22 21.29
CA PHE A 92 -28.78 -27.07 21.26
C PHE A 92 -29.28 -27.27 19.82
N VAL A 93 -29.87 -28.43 19.55
CA VAL A 93 -30.57 -28.68 18.28
C VAL A 93 -31.97 -28.09 18.39
N ILE A 94 -32.19 -26.94 17.75
CA ILE A 94 -33.53 -26.36 17.60
C ILE A 94 -34.27 -27.20 16.56
N LYS A 95 -35.10 -28.15 17.00
CA LYS A 95 -36.06 -28.82 16.12
C LYS A 95 -37.11 -27.77 15.71
N GLN A 96 -37.10 -27.38 14.45
CA GLN A 96 -38.13 -26.51 13.86
C GLN A 96 -39.41 -27.31 13.59
N GLU A 97 -39.94 -28.04 14.57
CA GLU A 97 -41.31 -28.55 14.48
C GLU A 97 -42.23 -27.46 15.01
N GLY A 98 -42.75 -26.62 14.10
CA GLY A 98 -43.74 -25.61 14.41
C GLY A 98 -43.29 -24.15 14.39
N LEU A 99 -42.13 -23.81 13.81
CA LEU A 99 -41.87 -22.42 13.43
C LEU A 99 -42.68 -22.11 12.18
N GLU A 100 -43.92 -21.64 12.36
CA GLU A 100 -44.51 -20.73 11.39
C GLU A 100 -43.47 -19.64 11.16
N LYS A 101 -42.94 -19.57 9.93
CA LYS A 101 -42.05 -18.49 9.51
C LYS A 101 -42.82 -17.20 9.76
N VAL A 102 -42.46 -16.47 10.81
CA VAL A 102 -42.90 -15.09 11.00
C VAL A 102 -42.29 -14.34 9.82
N SER A 103 -43.09 -14.18 8.77
CA SER A 103 -42.71 -13.47 7.58
C SER A 103 -42.29 -12.07 8.01
N SER A 104 -41.02 -11.74 7.85
CA SER A 104 -40.59 -10.36 8.06
C SER A 104 -41.29 -9.47 7.02
N GLN A 105 -41.44 -8.17 7.31
CA GLN A 105 -41.95 -7.21 6.34
C GLN A 105 -41.11 -7.20 5.05
N GLU A 106 -39.83 -7.54 5.15
CA GLU A 106 -38.92 -7.66 4.00
C GLU A 106 -39.27 -8.88 3.12
N ASP A 107 -39.61 -10.02 3.73
CA ASP A 107 -40.04 -11.22 3.00
C ASP A 107 -41.36 -11.00 2.24
N GLN A 108 -42.30 -10.26 2.84
CA GLN A 108 -43.55 -9.89 2.19
C GLN A 108 -43.33 -8.92 1.03
N ALA A 109 -42.42 -7.95 1.20
CA ALA A 109 -42.05 -7.01 0.15
C ALA A 109 -41.36 -7.72 -1.03
N ILE A 110 -40.51 -8.72 -0.77
CA ILE A 110 -39.86 -9.52 -1.81
C ILE A 110 -40.89 -10.37 -2.57
N MET A 111 -41.82 -11.02 -1.86
CA MET A 111 -42.90 -11.78 -2.52
C MET A 111 -43.82 -10.89 -3.34
N GLN A 112 -44.13 -9.67 -2.87
CA GLN A 112 -44.91 -8.69 -3.63
C GLN A 112 -44.14 -8.18 -4.86
N TRP A 113 -42.81 -8.01 -4.75
CA TRP A 113 -41.95 -7.64 -5.89
C TRP A 113 -41.90 -8.74 -6.94
N GLN A 114 -41.86 -10.00 -6.50
CA GLN A 114 -41.85 -11.17 -7.37
C GLN A 114 -43.20 -11.43 -8.04
N SER A 115 -44.33 -11.10 -7.41
CA SER A 115 -45.66 -11.28 -7.99
C SER A 115 -46.03 -10.23 -9.05
N LEU A 116 -45.30 -9.12 -9.14
CA LEU A 116 -45.45 -8.14 -10.21
C LEU A 116 -44.93 -8.69 -11.55
N SER A 117 -45.67 -8.40 -12.63
CA SER A 117 -45.21 -8.65 -14.00
C SER A 117 -43.94 -7.86 -14.31
N THR A 118 -43.14 -8.36 -15.26
CA THR A 118 -41.87 -7.72 -15.65
C THR A 118 -42.05 -6.23 -15.98
N MET A 119 -43.15 -5.86 -16.65
CA MET A 119 -43.46 -4.46 -16.97
C MET A 119 -43.81 -3.62 -15.73
N GLY A 120 -44.55 -4.19 -14.78
CA GLY A 120 -44.93 -3.51 -13.54
C GLY A 120 -43.72 -3.23 -12.62
N ARG A 121 -42.71 -4.10 -12.64
CA ARG A 121 -41.45 -3.89 -11.88
C ARG A 121 -40.68 -2.68 -12.39
N TRP A 122 -40.58 -2.52 -13.72
CA TRP A 122 -39.91 -1.37 -14.32
C TRP A 122 -40.63 -0.06 -14.02
N TRP A 123 -41.97 -0.05 -14.10
CA TRP A 123 -42.74 1.14 -13.77
C TRP A 123 -42.50 1.61 -12.33
N LYS A 124 -42.57 0.71 -11.34
CA LYS A 124 -42.26 1.04 -9.93
C LYS A 124 -40.82 1.51 -9.70
N PHE A 125 -39.86 1.02 -10.49
CA PHE A 125 -38.46 1.45 -10.41
C PHE A 125 -38.26 2.87 -10.95
N PHE A 126 -38.96 3.25 -12.03
CA PHE A 126 -38.82 4.56 -12.64
C PHE A 126 -39.68 5.66 -12.00
N THR A 127 -40.74 5.31 -11.26
CA THR A 127 -41.61 6.27 -10.57
C THR A 127 -41.26 6.51 -9.11
N ARG A 128 -40.19 5.89 -8.60
CA ARG A 128 -39.66 6.09 -7.24
C ARG A 128 -38.35 6.85 -7.32
#